data_AF-A0A4U0VGY1-F1
#
_entry.id   AF-A0A4U0VGY1-F1
#
_cell.length_a   1.000
_cell.length_b   1.000
_cell.length_c   1.000
_cell.angle_alpha   90.00
_cell.angle_beta   90.00
_cell.angle_gamma   90.00
#
_symmetry.space_group_name_H-M   'P 1'
#
loop_
_entity.id
_entity.type
_entity.pdbx_description
1 polymer ?
#
loop_
_entity_poly.entity_id
_entity_poly.type
_entity_poly.pdbx_seq_one_letter_code
_entity_poly.pdbx_strand_id
1 'polypeptide(L)'
;MVHTAVPELYEDDAHSVVEIRTDSLQTLRELGPPDLVHLVKQPVKSTTKQIGIYHHVCGVDASSSASLAAYINTLVHQPHDKQHKVISGLYCCYNAFSRVDMRVQVQIPGTVESYCVDERGNKLEATEEHWLETYLCSVLRAYSYADNGSGDTIKRITGVRRFNPITSTEQEHKFLDAAEKLFFSGWQLGSDPEIQVPNLVSNHLTSGLLHYIKTTGRYASGINLFEKLRNRDPEIASLLAKVYMAGDEEVKAVQLLHEAVEELPMDYSLLDCQAEFCNRKGRSDLALEIAKRSVVSAPSEFGTWARLAEIYVTME
;
A
#
# COMPACT_ATOMS: atom_id res chain seq x y z
N MET A 1 20.90 14.50 -12.76
CA MET A 1 19.72 14.34 -11.88
C MET A 1 19.50 15.67 -11.18
N VAL A 2 18.30 16.22 -11.23
CA VAL A 2 17.95 17.39 -10.41
C VAL A 2 17.89 16.91 -8.97
N HIS A 3 18.73 17.45 -8.08
CA HIS A 3 18.60 17.17 -6.65
C HIS A 3 17.27 17.76 -6.19
N THR A 4 16.28 16.90 -5.94
CA THR A 4 15.02 17.32 -5.34
C THR A 4 15.27 17.82 -3.93
N ALA A 5 14.79 19.02 -3.62
CA ALA A 5 14.89 19.60 -2.30
C ALA A 5 14.29 18.64 -1.26
N VAL A 6 14.96 18.50 -0.12
CA VAL A 6 14.45 17.75 1.02
C VAL A 6 13.69 18.75 1.91
N PRO A 7 12.39 18.56 2.13
CA PRO A 7 11.65 19.39 3.09
C PRO A 7 12.26 19.23 4.48
N GLU A 8 12.34 20.33 5.24
CA GLU A 8 12.77 20.30 6.64
C GLU A 8 11.67 20.94 7.48
N LEU A 9 10.96 20.11 8.25
CA LEU A 9 10.06 20.56 9.31
C LEU A 9 10.86 20.59 10.61
N TYR A 10 10.81 21.71 11.33
CA TYR A 10 11.50 21.84 12.60
C TYR A 10 10.63 21.23 13.70
N GLU A 11 11.26 20.39 14.53
CA GLU A 11 10.64 19.83 15.72
C GLU A 11 10.41 20.91 16.77
N ASP A 12 9.31 20.81 17.50
CA ASP A 12 9.03 21.66 18.66
C ASP A 12 9.76 21.08 19.88
N ASP A 13 10.57 21.89 20.56
CA ASP A 13 11.34 21.47 21.74
C ASP A 13 10.44 20.89 22.86
N ALA A 14 9.14 21.25 22.87
CA ALA A 14 8.17 20.74 23.84
C ALA A 14 7.59 19.36 23.47
N HIS A 15 7.66 18.94 22.21
CA HIS A 15 6.99 17.73 21.73
C HIS A 15 7.82 16.97 20.70
N SER A 16 8.37 15.82 21.10
CA SER A 16 9.11 14.94 20.20
C SER A 16 8.17 14.34 19.14
N VAL A 17 8.50 14.50 17.86
CA VAL A 17 7.70 13.93 16.76
C VAL A 17 7.71 12.39 16.80
N VAL A 18 8.77 11.80 17.33
CA VAL A 18 8.91 10.34 17.49
C VAL A 18 8.02 9.84 18.63
N GLU A 19 7.88 10.61 19.70
CA GLU A 19 6.95 10.30 20.80
C GLU A 19 5.50 10.42 20.32
N ILE A 20 5.15 11.51 19.64
CA ILE A 20 3.81 11.68 19.03
C ILE A 20 3.49 10.51 18.09
N ARG A 21 4.45 10.08 17.27
CA ARG A 21 4.26 8.90 16.41
C ARG A 21 4.01 7.64 17.23
N THR A 22 4.76 7.44 18.31
CA THR A 22 4.61 6.28 19.20
C THR A 22 3.23 6.26 19.85
N ASP A 23 2.77 7.39 20.38
CA ASP A 23 1.45 7.52 21.00
C ASP A 23 0.31 7.27 20.01
N SER A 24 0.52 7.63 18.75
CA SER A 24 -0.49 7.41 17.69
C SER A 24 -0.68 5.94 17.29
N LEU A 25 0.29 5.05 17.58
CA LEU A 25 0.30 3.66 17.09
C LEU A 25 -0.98 2.89 17.43
N GLN A 26 -1.54 3.09 18.63
CA GLN A 26 -2.77 2.43 19.10
C GLN A 26 -3.99 2.76 18.24
N THR A 27 -3.97 3.92 17.59
CA THR A 27 -5.08 4.44 16.79
C THR A 27 -4.89 4.19 15.31
N LEU A 28 -3.70 3.76 14.88
CA LEU A 28 -3.42 3.47 13.47
C LEU A 28 -4.26 2.30 12.99
N ARG A 29 -4.79 2.45 11.79
CA ARG A 29 -5.59 1.45 11.09
C ARG A 29 -5.11 1.35 9.65
N GLU A 30 -5.50 0.26 9.00
CA GLU A 30 -5.22 -0.01 7.60
C GLU A 30 -3.71 0.09 7.28
N LEU A 31 -3.35 0.63 6.10
CA LEU A 31 -1.96 0.78 5.68
C LEU A 31 -1.14 1.77 6.54
N GLY A 32 -1.78 2.58 7.40
CA GLY A 32 -1.10 3.56 8.25
C GLY A 32 -0.56 4.82 7.55
N PRO A 33 0.20 5.65 8.28
CA PRO A 33 0.66 6.95 7.81
C PRO A 33 1.91 6.82 6.93
N PRO A 34 2.26 7.85 6.14
CA PRO A 34 3.57 7.94 5.49
C PRO A 34 4.72 7.64 6.46
N ASP A 35 5.83 7.18 5.91
CA ASP A 35 7.02 6.93 6.72
C ASP A 35 7.55 8.25 7.27
N LEU A 36 8.09 8.20 8.48
CA LEU A 36 8.67 9.36 9.16
C LEU A 36 10.18 9.23 9.13
N VAL A 37 10.87 10.32 8.76
CA VAL A 37 12.32 10.41 8.88
C VAL A 37 12.62 11.59 9.78
N HIS A 38 13.24 11.32 10.92
CA HIS A 38 13.72 12.33 11.86
C HIS A 38 15.23 12.39 11.80
N LEU A 39 15.81 13.58 11.79
CA LEU A 39 17.24 13.82 11.81
C LEU A 39 17.58 14.78 12.94
N VAL A 40 18.68 14.52 13.65
CA VAL A 40 19.24 15.46 14.60
C VAL A 40 20.43 16.16 13.95
N LYS A 41 20.33 17.48 13.86
CA LYS A 41 21.38 18.37 13.39
C LYS A 41 22.10 19.03 14.55
N GLN A 42 23.39 19.27 14.38
CA GLN A 42 24.22 19.98 15.35
C GLN A 42 25.05 21.06 14.62
N PRO A 43 25.15 22.29 15.12
CA PRO A 43 26.04 23.30 14.55
C PRO A 43 27.48 22.80 14.49
N VAL A 44 28.19 23.09 13.40
CA VAL A 44 29.60 22.70 13.23
C VAL A 44 30.50 23.39 14.26
N LYS A 45 30.13 24.61 14.65
CA LYS A 45 30.90 25.45 15.60
C LYS A 45 30.51 25.28 17.07
N SER A 46 29.44 24.55 17.37
CA SER A 46 28.94 24.38 18.75
C SER A 46 28.35 23.00 18.94
N THR A 47 28.76 22.32 20.02
CA THR A 47 28.27 20.97 20.34
C THR A 47 27.09 20.95 21.30
N THR A 48 26.70 22.09 21.85
CA THR A 48 25.69 22.17 22.91
C THR A 48 24.27 22.37 22.42
N LYS A 49 24.08 22.80 21.16
CA LYS A 49 22.75 22.95 20.57
C LYS A 49 22.50 21.84 19.57
N GLN A 50 21.40 21.12 19.73
CA GLN A 50 20.90 20.14 18.77
C GLN A 50 19.55 20.63 18.27
N ILE A 51 19.24 20.34 17.00
CA ILE A 51 18.00 20.73 16.35
C ILE A 51 17.41 19.47 15.73
N GLY A 52 16.21 19.11 16.16
CA GLY A 52 15.42 18.07 15.52
C GLY A 52 14.76 18.61 14.25
N ILE A 53 14.90 17.88 13.15
CA ILE A 53 14.12 18.12 11.94
C ILE A 53 13.50 16.82 11.46
N TYR A 54 12.41 16.91 10.74
CA TYR A 54 11.78 15.72 10.17
C TYR A 54 11.09 16.03 8.84
N HIS A 55 10.81 14.96 8.10
CA HIS A 55 9.97 14.97 6.92
C HIS A 55 9.28 13.62 6.76
N HIS A 56 8.24 13.61 5.94
CA HIS A 56 7.55 12.39 5.58
C HIS A 56 8.09 11.83 4.27
N VAL A 57 7.99 10.52 4.08
CA VAL A 57 8.39 9.88 2.83
C VAL A 57 7.50 8.69 2.48
N CYS A 58 7.32 8.47 1.18
CA CYS A 58 6.70 7.26 0.63
C CYS A 58 7.56 6.71 -0.52
N GLY A 59 7.60 5.39 -0.66
CA GLY A 59 8.23 4.72 -1.80
C GLY A 59 9.74 4.48 -1.69
N VAL A 60 10.31 4.64 -0.49
CA VAL A 60 11.67 4.15 -0.20
C VAL A 60 11.61 2.63 0.01
N ASP A 61 12.64 1.92 -0.44
CA ASP A 61 12.76 0.48 -0.22
C ASP A 61 12.92 0.14 1.26
N ALA A 62 11.84 -0.38 1.86
CA ALA A 62 11.76 -0.77 3.28
C ALA A 62 11.98 -2.28 3.49
N SER A 63 12.63 -2.97 2.55
CA SER A 63 12.89 -4.42 2.64
C SER A 63 14.03 -4.81 3.56
N SER A 64 14.83 -3.86 4.04
CA SER A 64 15.91 -4.13 4.98
C SER A 64 16.32 -2.88 5.76
N SER A 65 16.96 -3.09 6.92
CA SER A 65 17.59 -2.01 7.68
C SER A 65 18.69 -1.30 6.89
N ALA A 66 19.43 -2.03 6.05
CA ALA A 66 20.48 -1.48 5.20
C ALA A 66 19.92 -0.50 4.15
N SER A 67 18.80 -0.83 3.50
CA SER A 67 18.15 0.06 2.52
C SER A 67 17.69 1.37 3.16
N LEU A 68 17.08 1.30 4.35
CA LEU A 68 16.63 2.49 5.07
C LEU A 68 17.79 3.33 5.63
N ALA A 69 18.84 2.68 6.14
CA ALA A 69 20.06 3.37 6.56
C ALA A 69 20.77 4.05 5.37
N ALA A 70 20.77 3.42 4.19
CA ALA A 70 21.30 4.02 2.97
C ALA A 70 20.51 5.28 2.60
N TYR A 71 19.17 5.26 2.71
CA TYR A 71 18.36 6.46 2.52
C TYR A 71 18.75 7.58 3.50
N ILE A 72 18.88 7.30 4.81
CA ILE A 72 19.33 8.29 5.80
C ILE A 72 20.70 8.87 5.40
N ASN A 73 21.64 8.03 4.96
CA ASN A 73 22.97 8.48 4.53
C ASN A 73 22.94 9.45 3.35
N THR A 74 21.95 9.35 2.44
CA THR A 74 21.77 10.35 1.38
C THR A 74 21.42 11.75 1.91
N LEU A 75 20.90 11.84 3.14
CA LEU A 75 20.49 13.09 3.78
C LEU A 75 21.62 13.72 4.61
N VAL A 76 22.67 12.97 4.93
CA VAL A 76 23.80 13.43 5.75
C VAL A 76 24.65 14.45 5.01
N HIS A 77 24.81 14.28 3.70
CA HIS A 77 25.69 15.09 2.86
C HIS A 77 24.93 16.09 1.99
N GLN A 78 24.16 16.99 2.61
CA GLN A 78 23.51 18.08 1.88
C GLN A 78 24.49 19.23 1.60
N PRO A 79 24.77 19.59 0.33
CA PRO A 79 25.77 20.61 -0.01
C PRO A 79 25.37 22.03 0.43
N HIS A 80 24.09 22.24 0.76
CA HIS A 80 23.53 23.56 1.04
C HIS A 80 23.66 23.99 2.52
N ASP A 81 23.66 23.04 3.47
CA ASP A 81 23.77 23.35 4.91
C ASP A 81 25.22 23.16 5.39
N LYS A 82 26.01 24.24 5.29
CA LYS A 82 27.40 24.25 5.76
C LYS A 82 27.54 24.56 7.25
N GLN A 83 26.45 24.95 7.91
CA GLN A 83 26.47 25.41 9.31
C GLN A 83 26.14 24.30 10.28
N HIS A 84 25.36 23.30 9.86
CA HIS A 84 24.99 22.15 10.67
C HIS A 84 25.48 20.86 10.04
N LYS A 85 25.78 19.87 10.89
CA LYS A 85 26.04 18.49 10.50
C LYS A 85 24.95 17.59 11.06
N VAL A 86 24.53 16.59 10.29
CA VAL A 86 23.63 15.54 10.79
C VAL A 86 24.45 14.59 11.67
N ILE A 87 24.00 14.38 12.90
CA ILE A 87 24.67 13.50 13.88
C ILE A 87 23.92 12.20 14.13
N SER A 88 22.61 12.18 13.88
CA SER A 88 21.79 10.98 13.93
C SER A 88 20.58 11.08 13.01
N GLY A 89 20.01 9.94 12.65
CA GLY A 89 18.75 9.83 11.94
C GLY A 89 17.94 8.62 12.39
N LEU A 90 16.63 8.72 12.31
CA LEU A 90 15.68 7.67 12.60
C LEU A 90 14.67 7.58 11.45
N TYR A 91 14.55 6.39 10.87
CA TYR A 91 13.51 6.07 9.88
C TYR A 91 12.45 5.22 10.55
N CYS A 92 11.17 5.60 10.44
CA CYS A 92 10.03 4.84 10.94
C CYS A 92 9.10 4.43 9.79
N CYS A 93 8.85 3.13 9.63
CA CYS A 93 7.94 2.56 8.64
C CYS A 93 6.90 1.69 9.36
N TYR A 94 5.61 2.02 9.22
CA TYR A 94 4.57 1.25 9.86
C TYR A 94 4.35 -0.08 9.13
N ASN A 95 4.21 -1.17 9.87
CA ASN A 95 3.83 -2.49 9.39
C ASN A 95 2.39 -2.76 9.83
N ALA A 96 1.47 -2.84 8.88
CA ALA A 96 0.04 -3.00 9.15
C ALA A 96 -0.38 -4.46 9.42
N PHE A 97 0.41 -5.46 8.99
CA PHE A 97 0.14 -6.87 9.28
C PHE A 97 0.37 -7.15 10.77
N SER A 98 1.61 -6.93 11.23
CA SER A 98 1.98 -7.16 12.64
C SER A 98 1.64 -5.99 13.57
N ARG A 99 1.14 -4.86 13.05
CA ARG A 99 0.83 -3.62 13.79
C ARG A 99 1.99 -3.11 14.64
N VAL A 100 3.18 -3.11 14.03
CA VAL A 100 4.41 -2.58 14.63
C VAL A 100 4.99 -1.46 13.79
N ASP A 101 5.72 -0.55 14.40
CA ASP A 101 6.46 0.51 13.72
C ASP A 101 7.92 0.10 13.59
N MET A 102 8.36 -0.26 12.39
CA MET A 102 9.76 -0.60 12.12
C MET A 102 10.62 0.65 12.20
N ARG A 103 11.72 0.57 12.96
CA ARG A 103 12.62 1.69 13.20
C ARG A 103 14.06 1.34 12.85
N VAL A 104 14.71 2.23 12.11
CA VAL A 104 16.13 2.15 11.80
C VAL A 104 16.79 3.43 12.27
N GLN A 105 17.64 3.31 13.29
CA GLN A 105 18.38 4.40 13.87
C GLN A 105 19.82 4.36 13.37
N VAL A 106 20.31 5.48 12.86
CA VAL A 106 21.68 5.67 12.40
C VAL A 106 22.33 6.74 13.25
N GLN A 107 23.37 6.38 14.00
CA GLN A 107 24.27 7.31 14.67
C GLN A 107 25.48 7.58 13.79
N ILE A 108 25.84 8.84 13.62
CA ILE A 108 26.89 9.24 12.68
C ILE A 108 28.14 9.70 13.47
N PRO A 109 29.31 9.08 13.23
CA PRO A 109 29.56 7.97 12.32
C PRO A 109 29.29 6.59 12.97
N GLY A 110 28.63 5.69 12.22
CA GLY A 110 28.98 4.27 12.25
C GLY A 110 28.13 3.30 13.09
N THR A 111 27.04 3.71 13.73
CA THR A 111 26.15 2.73 14.39
C THR A 111 24.79 2.71 13.71
N VAL A 112 24.36 1.52 13.27
CA VAL A 112 23.01 1.28 12.77
C VAL A 112 22.34 0.29 13.70
N GLU A 113 21.20 0.68 14.25
CA GLU A 113 20.34 -0.19 15.06
C GLU A 113 18.98 -0.30 14.37
N SER A 114 18.42 -1.51 14.33
CA SER A 114 17.07 -1.73 13.84
C SER A 114 16.24 -2.53 14.83
N TYR A 115 14.99 -2.10 15.02
CA TYR A 115 14.04 -2.68 15.95
C TYR A 115 12.62 -2.36 15.47
N CYS A 116 11.60 -2.93 16.13
CA CYS A 116 10.23 -2.49 15.93
C CYS A 116 9.61 -2.03 17.25
N VAL A 117 8.57 -1.23 17.17
CA VAL A 117 7.83 -0.70 18.32
C VAL A 117 6.38 -1.11 18.22
N ASP A 118 5.86 -1.78 19.25
CA ASP A 118 4.45 -2.21 19.28
C ASP A 118 3.51 -1.04 19.62
N GLU A 119 2.20 -1.29 19.56
CA GLU A 119 1.16 -0.31 19.91
C GLU A 119 1.27 0.22 21.36
N ARG A 120 2.00 -0.47 22.24
CA ARG A 120 2.22 -0.05 23.64
C ARG A 120 3.52 0.74 23.82
N GLY A 121 4.29 0.94 22.75
CA GLY A 121 5.58 1.61 22.80
C GLY A 121 6.74 0.71 23.21
N ASN A 122 6.55 -0.62 23.31
CA ASN A 122 7.62 -1.54 23.66
C ASN A 122 8.54 -1.77 22.47
N LYS A 123 9.84 -1.72 22.71
CA LYS A 123 10.88 -2.06 21.73
C LYS A 123 11.01 -3.58 21.63
N LEU A 124 10.87 -4.10 20.41
CA LEU A 124 10.95 -5.52 20.06
C LEU A 124 12.01 -5.75 18.97
N GLU A 125 12.43 -7.00 18.83
CA GLU A 125 13.35 -7.41 17.77
C GLU A 125 12.66 -7.43 16.39
N ALA A 126 13.35 -6.92 15.38
CA ALA A 126 12.88 -6.88 14.00
C ALA A 126 13.23 -8.19 13.28
N THR A 127 12.25 -9.09 13.11
CA THR A 127 12.39 -10.36 12.39
C THR A 127 12.39 -10.17 10.86
N GLU A 128 12.82 -11.20 10.12
CA GLU A 128 12.74 -11.19 8.64
C GLU A 128 11.30 -11.08 8.13
N GLU A 129 10.35 -11.70 8.83
CA GLU A 129 8.92 -11.60 8.51
C GLU A 129 8.42 -10.15 8.67
N HIS A 130 8.81 -9.46 9.74
CA HIS A 130 8.48 -8.04 9.89
C HIS A 130 9.01 -7.21 8.72
N TRP A 131 10.22 -7.47 8.21
CA TRP A 131 10.77 -6.75 7.06
C TRP A 131 10.02 -7.04 5.75
N LEU A 132 9.61 -8.29 5.52
CA LEU A 132 8.80 -8.66 4.35
C LEU A 132 7.45 -7.95 4.36
N GLU A 133 6.76 -7.99 5.49
CA GLU A 133 5.47 -7.31 5.69
C GLU A 133 5.59 -5.80 5.53
N THR A 134 6.64 -5.22 6.12
CA THR A 134 6.91 -3.77 6.07
C THR A 134 7.20 -3.31 4.65
N TYR A 135 7.97 -4.08 3.89
CA TYR A 135 8.23 -3.81 2.47
C TYR A 135 6.92 -3.79 1.68
N LEU A 136 6.07 -4.80 1.84
CA LEU A 136 4.79 -4.82 1.13
C LEU A 136 3.90 -3.64 1.53
N CYS A 137 3.80 -3.35 2.84
CA CYS A 137 3.06 -2.19 3.36
C CYS A 137 3.58 -0.87 2.78
N SER A 138 4.90 -0.68 2.70
CA SER A 138 5.48 0.58 2.21
C SER A 138 5.21 0.80 0.71
N VAL A 139 5.25 -0.28 -0.09
CA VAL A 139 4.91 -0.23 -1.53
C VAL A 139 3.42 0.08 -1.72
N LEU A 140 2.53 -0.64 -1.03
CA LEU A 140 1.08 -0.40 -1.11
C LEU A 140 0.73 1.02 -0.67
N ARG A 141 1.33 1.49 0.43
CA ARG A 141 1.16 2.85 0.92
C ARG A 141 1.64 3.88 -0.10
N ALA A 142 2.77 3.65 -0.76
CA ALA A 142 3.27 4.57 -1.78
C ALA A 142 2.29 4.75 -2.94
N TYR A 143 1.62 3.67 -3.39
CA TYR A 143 0.56 3.75 -4.40
C TYR A 143 -0.72 4.40 -3.85
N SER A 144 -1.13 4.10 -2.61
CA SER A 144 -2.31 4.71 -1.99
C SER A 144 -2.19 6.22 -1.79
N TYR A 145 -0.97 6.72 -1.55
CA TYR A 145 -0.66 8.15 -1.43
C TYR A 145 -0.14 8.79 -2.72
N ALA A 146 -0.12 8.04 -3.83
CA ALA A 146 0.23 8.57 -5.13
C ALA A 146 -0.87 9.52 -5.61
N ASP A 147 -0.45 10.59 -6.30
CA ASP A 147 -1.39 11.46 -6.98
C ASP A 147 -1.88 10.72 -8.23
N ASN A 148 -3.19 10.49 -8.33
CA ASN A 148 -3.83 9.89 -9.50
C ASN A 148 -4.07 10.93 -10.61
N GLY A 149 -3.65 12.18 -10.42
CA GLY A 149 -3.82 13.28 -11.37
C GLY A 149 -5.26 13.76 -11.50
N SER A 150 -6.20 13.25 -10.69
CA SER A 150 -7.60 13.67 -10.72
C SER A 150 -7.83 15.01 -10.02
N GLY A 151 -6.87 15.46 -9.21
CA GLY A 151 -6.97 16.71 -8.43
C GLY A 151 -7.88 16.63 -7.20
N ASP A 152 -8.67 15.57 -7.06
CA ASP A 152 -9.66 15.39 -5.97
C ASP A 152 -9.04 14.88 -4.67
N THR A 153 -7.93 14.15 -4.75
CA THR A 153 -7.36 13.38 -3.62
C THR A 153 -5.86 13.52 -3.50
N ILE A 154 -5.31 14.72 -3.70
CA ILE A 154 -3.98 14.97 -3.11
C ILE A 154 -4.20 14.97 -1.59
N LYS A 155 -3.93 13.84 -0.92
CA LYS A 155 -3.67 13.81 0.52
C LYS A 155 -2.49 14.76 0.75
N ARG A 156 -2.79 16.03 1.03
CA ARG A 156 -1.81 17.12 1.18
C ARG A 156 -1.08 16.90 2.50
N ILE A 157 -0.10 16.00 2.45
CA ILE A 157 0.84 15.81 3.54
C ILE A 157 1.93 16.85 3.36
N THR A 158 2.03 17.76 4.31
CA THR A 158 3.09 18.77 4.35
C THR A 158 4.45 18.09 4.50
N GLY A 159 5.44 18.54 3.73
CA GLY A 159 6.81 18.03 3.86
C GLY A 159 7.00 16.56 3.48
N VAL A 160 6.16 16.01 2.58
CA VAL A 160 6.33 14.62 2.11
C VAL A 160 7.18 14.52 0.84
N ARG A 161 8.08 13.56 0.80
CA ARG A 161 8.80 13.12 -0.40
C ARG A 161 8.13 11.87 -0.96
N ARG A 162 7.84 11.85 -2.26
CA ARG A 162 7.26 10.68 -2.93
C ARG A 162 8.25 10.11 -3.93
N PHE A 163 8.53 8.83 -3.81
CA PHE A 163 9.34 8.07 -4.74
C PHE A 163 8.48 7.00 -5.41
N ASN A 164 8.84 6.63 -6.63
CA ASN A 164 8.28 5.43 -7.23
C ASN A 164 8.94 4.21 -6.56
N PRO A 165 8.17 3.35 -5.86
CA PRO A 165 8.73 2.17 -5.19
C PRO A 165 9.21 1.08 -6.16
N ILE A 166 8.75 1.08 -7.42
CA ILE A 166 9.07 0.07 -8.43
C ILE A 166 9.61 0.76 -9.68
N THR A 167 10.94 0.73 -9.83
CA THR A 167 11.69 1.39 -10.91
C THR A 167 12.40 0.42 -11.84
N SER A 168 12.38 -0.87 -11.51
CA SER A 168 13.06 -1.92 -12.28
C SER A 168 12.29 -3.24 -12.25
N THR A 169 12.57 -4.12 -13.20
CA THR A 169 11.98 -5.47 -13.27
C THR A 169 12.33 -6.33 -12.05
N GLU A 170 13.53 -6.16 -11.48
CA GLU A 170 13.93 -6.85 -10.26
C GLU A 170 13.05 -6.44 -9.06
N GLN A 171 12.78 -5.14 -8.91
CA GLN A 171 11.87 -4.63 -7.88
C GLN A 171 10.42 -5.09 -8.11
N GLU A 172 9.98 -5.21 -9.37
CA GLU A 172 8.68 -5.78 -9.70
C GLU A 172 8.58 -7.24 -9.25
N HIS A 173 9.58 -8.07 -9.59
CA HIS A 173 9.60 -9.47 -9.14
C HIS A 173 9.58 -9.60 -7.63
N LYS A 174 10.36 -8.76 -6.93
CA LYS A 174 10.39 -8.72 -5.46
C LYS A 174 9.03 -8.32 -4.86
N PHE A 175 8.35 -7.33 -5.47
CA PHE A 175 7.02 -6.91 -5.04
C PHE A 175 5.98 -8.03 -5.22
N LEU A 176 5.96 -8.67 -6.39
CA LEU A 176 5.01 -9.75 -6.68
C LEU A 176 5.28 -11.00 -5.83
N ASP A 177 6.54 -11.33 -5.55
CA ASP A 177 6.92 -12.43 -4.64
C ASP A 177 6.46 -12.15 -3.20
N ALA A 178 6.66 -10.92 -2.70
CA ALA A 178 6.17 -10.53 -1.38
C ALA A 178 4.64 -10.55 -1.30
N ALA A 179 3.96 -10.04 -2.34
CA ALA A 179 2.51 -10.06 -2.44
C ALA A 179 1.96 -11.49 -2.47
N GLU A 180 2.60 -12.40 -3.20
CA GLU A 180 2.19 -13.81 -3.24
C GLU A 180 2.32 -14.49 -1.87
N LYS A 181 3.45 -14.29 -1.18
CA LYS A 181 3.71 -14.87 0.15
C LYS A 181 2.71 -14.40 1.20
N LEU A 182 2.31 -13.14 1.15
CA LEU A 182 1.42 -12.51 2.14
C LEU A 182 -0.05 -12.46 1.69
N PHE A 183 -0.39 -12.97 0.50
CA PHE A 183 -1.71 -12.80 -0.11
C PHE A 183 -2.87 -13.21 0.79
N PHE A 184 -2.79 -14.41 1.38
CA PHE A 184 -3.85 -14.99 2.21
C PHE A 184 -4.02 -14.30 3.58
N SER A 185 -3.06 -13.46 3.97
CA SER A 185 -3.15 -12.57 5.12
C SER A 185 -3.53 -11.14 4.74
N GLY A 186 -3.69 -10.83 3.44
CA GLY A 186 -3.89 -9.48 2.91
C GLY A 186 -5.14 -8.77 3.43
N TRP A 187 -6.18 -9.52 3.82
CA TRP A 187 -7.39 -8.98 4.44
C TRP A 187 -7.11 -8.23 5.76
N GLN A 188 -6.02 -8.56 6.46
CA GLN A 188 -5.61 -7.88 7.68
C GLN A 188 -5.24 -6.41 7.46
N LEU A 189 -4.89 -6.04 6.22
CA LEU A 189 -4.55 -4.67 5.85
C LEU A 189 -5.76 -3.75 5.81
N GLY A 190 -7.00 -4.27 5.93
CA GLY A 190 -8.22 -3.50 5.76
C GLY A 190 -8.61 -3.32 4.30
N SER A 191 -9.59 -2.46 4.06
CA SER A 191 -10.21 -2.22 2.75
C SER A 191 -10.64 -0.77 2.61
N ASP A 192 -11.10 -0.38 1.42
CA ASP A 192 -11.74 0.91 1.22
C ASP A 192 -13.06 1.01 2.04
N PRO A 193 -13.51 2.23 2.41
CA PRO A 193 -14.70 2.42 3.25
C PRO A 193 -16.01 1.87 2.68
N GLU A 194 -16.06 1.65 1.37
CA GLU A 194 -17.21 1.09 0.66
C GLU A 194 -17.34 -0.43 0.83
N ILE A 195 -16.26 -1.09 1.27
CA ILE A 195 -16.23 -2.53 1.56
C ILE A 195 -16.58 -2.72 3.03
N GLN A 196 -17.64 -3.48 3.32
CA GLN A 196 -18.12 -3.65 4.69
C GLN A 196 -17.20 -4.58 5.50
N VAL A 197 -16.74 -5.66 4.88
CA VAL A 197 -15.82 -6.63 5.51
C VAL A 197 -14.67 -6.95 4.55
N PRO A 198 -13.40 -6.66 4.91
CA PRO A 198 -12.25 -7.10 4.13
C PRO A 198 -12.24 -8.63 3.98
N ASN A 199 -12.04 -9.11 2.76
CA ASN A 199 -11.94 -10.55 2.46
C ASN A 199 -10.72 -10.82 1.55
N LEU A 200 -10.61 -12.01 0.95
CA LEU A 200 -9.46 -12.39 0.12
C LEU A 200 -9.33 -11.57 -1.17
N VAL A 201 -10.44 -11.04 -1.69
CA VAL A 201 -10.49 -10.33 -2.98
C VAL A 201 -10.80 -8.84 -2.88
N SER A 202 -11.21 -8.38 -1.70
CA SER A 202 -11.59 -7.00 -1.40
C SER A 202 -10.80 -6.52 -0.19
N ASN A 203 -9.56 -6.08 -0.42
CA ASN A 203 -8.67 -5.53 0.59
C ASN A 203 -7.58 -4.64 -0.05
N HIS A 204 -6.84 -3.88 0.77
CA HIS A 204 -5.81 -2.95 0.30
C HIS A 204 -4.67 -3.59 -0.50
N LEU A 205 -4.32 -4.86 -0.25
CA LEU A 205 -3.34 -5.58 -1.05
C LEU A 205 -3.87 -5.82 -2.48
N THR A 206 -5.08 -6.36 -2.59
CA THR A 206 -5.70 -6.64 -3.90
C THR A 206 -5.96 -5.36 -4.71
N SER A 207 -6.49 -4.31 -4.07
CA SER A 207 -6.66 -2.99 -4.67
C SER A 207 -5.33 -2.41 -5.15
N GLY A 208 -4.27 -2.51 -4.33
CA GLY A 208 -2.93 -2.05 -4.68
C GLY A 208 -2.30 -2.83 -5.85
N LEU A 209 -2.47 -4.15 -5.89
CA LEU A 209 -2.01 -5.00 -7.00
C LEU A 209 -2.73 -4.64 -8.30
N LEU A 210 -4.07 -4.56 -8.28
CA LEU A 210 -4.86 -4.19 -9.45
C LEU A 210 -4.50 -2.78 -9.95
N HIS A 211 -4.31 -1.83 -9.02
CA HIS A 211 -3.89 -0.47 -9.36
C HIS A 211 -2.50 -0.46 -10.02
N TYR A 212 -1.53 -1.20 -9.47
CA TYR A 212 -0.20 -1.35 -10.06
C TYR A 212 -0.26 -1.93 -11.48
N ILE A 213 -0.96 -3.05 -11.66
CA ILE A 213 -1.09 -3.74 -12.95
C ILE A 213 -1.72 -2.83 -14.00
N LYS A 214 -2.82 -2.15 -13.64
CA LYS A 214 -3.52 -1.22 -14.53
C LYS A 214 -2.65 -0.01 -14.90
N THR A 215 -1.93 0.56 -13.94
CA THR A 215 -1.12 1.75 -14.14
C THR A 215 0.11 1.47 -15.01
N THR A 216 0.71 0.29 -14.87
CA THR A 216 1.93 -0.09 -15.59
C THR A 216 1.68 -0.88 -16.87
N GLY A 217 0.46 -1.38 -17.09
CA GLY A 217 0.12 -2.27 -18.21
C GLY A 217 0.73 -3.67 -18.09
N ARG A 218 1.21 -4.07 -16.91
CA ARG A 218 1.91 -5.35 -16.65
C ARG A 218 0.92 -6.51 -16.48
N TYR A 219 -0.01 -6.67 -17.41
CA TYR A 219 -1.09 -7.66 -17.33
C TYR A 219 -0.57 -9.10 -17.27
N ALA A 220 0.47 -9.45 -18.04
CA ALA A 220 1.05 -10.79 -18.02
C ALA A 220 1.57 -11.20 -16.63
N SER A 221 2.23 -10.27 -15.92
CA SER A 221 2.69 -10.50 -14.54
C SER A 221 1.51 -10.68 -13.58
N GLY A 222 0.46 -9.86 -13.73
CA GLY A 222 -0.77 -9.97 -12.95
C GLY A 222 -1.51 -11.29 -13.17
N ILE A 223 -1.65 -11.72 -14.43
CA ILE A 223 -2.28 -13.00 -14.80
C ILE A 223 -1.52 -14.16 -14.15
N ASN A 224 -0.20 -14.20 -14.28
CA ASN A 224 0.62 -15.27 -13.70
C ASN A 224 0.47 -15.35 -12.17
N LEU A 225 0.44 -14.19 -11.49
CA LEU A 225 0.24 -14.13 -10.04
C LEU A 225 -1.13 -14.69 -9.65
N PHE A 226 -2.21 -14.16 -10.23
CA PHE A 226 -3.56 -14.56 -9.82
C PHE A 226 -3.94 -15.98 -10.28
N GLU A 227 -3.42 -16.47 -11.40
CA GLU A 227 -3.57 -17.89 -11.77
C GLU A 227 -2.93 -18.82 -10.73
N LYS A 228 -1.73 -18.48 -10.26
CA LYS A 228 -1.05 -19.27 -9.23
C LYS A 228 -1.83 -19.27 -7.92
N LEU A 229 -2.37 -18.13 -7.52
CA LEU A 229 -3.14 -17.97 -6.29
C LEU A 229 -4.52 -18.65 -6.37
N ARG A 230 -5.21 -18.56 -7.52
CA ARG A 230 -6.50 -19.19 -7.78
C ARG A 230 -6.48 -20.71 -7.60
N ASN A 231 -5.36 -21.36 -7.90
CA ASN A 231 -5.21 -22.81 -7.64
C ASN A 231 -5.36 -23.19 -6.16
N ARG A 232 -5.23 -22.22 -5.24
CA ARG A 232 -5.43 -22.44 -3.81
C ARG A 232 -6.81 -22.02 -3.34
N ASP A 233 -7.39 -20.98 -3.94
CA ASP A 233 -8.75 -20.51 -3.63
C ASP A 233 -9.48 -19.99 -4.88
N PRO A 234 -10.61 -20.59 -5.28
CA PRO A 234 -11.35 -20.20 -6.47
C PRO A 234 -11.97 -18.79 -6.43
N GLU A 235 -12.17 -18.18 -5.25
CA GLU A 235 -12.72 -16.81 -5.12
C GLU A 235 -11.87 -15.77 -5.89
N ILE A 236 -10.56 -16.04 -5.96
CA ILE A 236 -9.53 -15.21 -6.61
C ILE A 236 -9.74 -15.11 -8.13
N ALA A 237 -10.56 -15.99 -8.72
CA ALA A 237 -10.93 -15.91 -10.13
C ALA A 237 -11.57 -14.55 -10.48
N SER A 238 -12.25 -13.89 -9.53
CA SER A 238 -12.80 -12.53 -9.72
C SER A 238 -11.69 -11.49 -9.99
N LEU A 239 -10.56 -11.56 -9.28
CA LEU A 239 -9.40 -10.68 -9.49
C LEU A 239 -8.72 -10.96 -10.82
N LEU A 240 -8.52 -12.24 -11.14
CA LEU A 240 -7.92 -12.66 -12.40
C LEU A 240 -8.77 -12.21 -13.60
N ALA A 241 -10.09 -12.36 -13.53
CA ALA A 241 -11.02 -11.88 -14.55
C ALA A 241 -10.89 -10.37 -14.76
N LYS A 242 -10.81 -9.57 -13.68
CA LYS A 242 -10.56 -8.12 -13.77
C LYS A 242 -9.26 -7.80 -14.50
N VAL A 243 -8.19 -8.56 -14.28
CA VAL A 243 -6.92 -8.39 -14.99
C VAL A 243 -7.03 -8.78 -16.46
N TYR A 244 -7.67 -9.91 -16.80
CA TYR A 244 -7.91 -10.29 -18.19
C TYR A 244 -8.73 -9.23 -18.94
N MET A 245 -9.81 -8.72 -18.34
CA MET A 245 -10.62 -7.65 -18.94
C MET A 245 -9.82 -6.36 -19.14
N ALA A 246 -8.95 -5.99 -18.18
CA ALA A 246 -8.12 -4.80 -18.30
C ALA A 246 -7.00 -4.96 -19.35
N GLY A 247 -6.59 -6.19 -19.66
CA GLY A 247 -5.63 -6.53 -20.71
C GLY A 247 -6.25 -6.91 -22.05
N ASP A 248 -7.51 -6.54 -22.31
CA ASP A 248 -8.27 -6.83 -23.53
C ASP A 248 -8.48 -8.33 -23.86
N GLU A 249 -8.32 -9.23 -22.88
CA GLU A 249 -8.55 -10.67 -23.02
C GLU A 249 -9.95 -11.10 -22.52
N GLU A 250 -10.99 -10.36 -22.95
CA GLU A 250 -12.36 -10.49 -22.43
C GLU A 250 -12.97 -11.89 -22.58
N VAL A 251 -12.67 -12.59 -23.67
CA VAL A 251 -13.19 -13.95 -23.92
C VAL A 251 -12.71 -14.92 -22.82
N LYS A 252 -11.43 -14.83 -22.45
CA LYS A 252 -10.88 -15.65 -21.37
C LYS A 252 -11.46 -15.25 -20.03
N ALA A 253 -11.66 -13.94 -19.79
CA ALA A 253 -12.30 -13.46 -18.57
C ALA A 253 -13.71 -14.03 -18.39
N VAL A 254 -14.53 -14.02 -19.45
CA VAL A 254 -15.90 -14.56 -19.41
C VAL A 254 -15.91 -16.08 -19.22
N GLN A 255 -15.03 -16.82 -19.91
CA GLN A 255 -14.88 -18.27 -19.71
C GLN A 255 -14.50 -18.59 -18.26
N LEU A 256 -13.50 -17.89 -17.72
CA LEU A 256 -13.07 -18.04 -16.33
C LEU A 256 -14.21 -17.75 -15.35
N LEU A 257 -14.93 -16.64 -15.53
CA LEU A 257 -16.04 -16.28 -14.65
C LEU A 257 -17.17 -17.31 -14.73
N HIS A 258 -17.44 -17.88 -15.90
CA HIS A 258 -18.44 -18.94 -16.06
C HIS A 258 -18.04 -20.18 -15.25
N GLU A 259 -16.83 -20.70 -15.46
CA GLU A 259 -16.29 -21.85 -14.72
C GLU A 259 -16.31 -21.61 -13.21
N ALA A 260 -15.85 -20.43 -12.76
CA ALA A 260 -15.80 -20.10 -11.34
C ALA A 260 -17.19 -19.96 -10.69
N VAL A 261 -18.20 -19.45 -11.41
CA VAL A 261 -19.58 -19.36 -10.90
C VAL A 261 -20.29 -20.72 -10.89
N GLU A 262 -19.87 -21.68 -11.73
CA GLU A 262 -20.35 -23.07 -11.60
C GLU A 262 -19.86 -23.72 -10.30
N GLU A 263 -18.63 -23.40 -9.88
CA GLU A 263 -18.05 -23.89 -8.62
C GLU A 263 -18.55 -23.10 -7.39
N LEU A 264 -18.66 -21.78 -7.50
CA LEU A 264 -19.09 -20.85 -6.44
C LEU A 264 -20.31 -20.02 -6.86
N PRO A 265 -21.52 -20.60 -6.92
CA PRO A 265 -22.67 -19.93 -7.53
C PRO A 265 -23.20 -18.72 -6.76
N MET A 266 -22.82 -18.58 -5.49
CA MET A 266 -23.29 -17.49 -4.60
C MET A 266 -22.15 -16.59 -4.15
N ASP A 267 -21.01 -16.60 -4.84
CA ASP A 267 -19.95 -15.65 -4.57
C ASP A 267 -20.29 -14.27 -5.16
N TYR A 268 -20.41 -13.26 -4.31
CA TYR A 268 -20.85 -11.94 -4.75
C TYR A 268 -19.80 -11.23 -5.63
N SER A 269 -18.51 -11.50 -5.42
CA SER A 269 -17.40 -10.85 -6.14
C SER A 269 -17.34 -11.30 -7.60
N LEU A 270 -17.53 -12.61 -7.84
CA LEU A 270 -17.67 -13.18 -9.18
C LEU A 270 -18.93 -12.67 -9.88
N LEU A 271 -20.07 -12.65 -9.18
CA LEU A 271 -21.35 -12.17 -9.72
C LEU A 271 -21.28 -10.67 -10.04
N ASP A 272 -20.68 -9.85 -9.17
CA ASP A 272 -20.50 -8.42 -9.43
C ASP A 272 -19.60 -8.19 -10.66
N CYS A 273 -18.49 -8.94 -10.78
CA CYS A 273 -17.61 -8.83 -11.95
C CYS A 273 -18.32 -9.19 -13.26
N GLN A 274 -19.15 -10.23 -13.26
CA GLN A 274 -19.98 -10.61 -14.41
C GLN A 274 -21.02 -9.52 -14.74
N ALA A 275 -21.75 -9.02 -13.73
CA ALA A 275 -22.76 -7.98 -13.91
C ALA A 275 -22.15 -6.68 -14.46
N GLU A 276 -21.01 -6.23 -13.91
CA GLU A 276 -20.27 -5.07 -14.41
C GLU A 276 -19.92 -5.24 -15.89
N PHE A 277 -19.35 -6.39 -16.25
CA PHE A 277 -18.93 -6.66 -17.62
C PHE A 277 -20.11 -6.62 -18.60
N CYS A 278 -21.21 -7.30 -18.27
CA CYS A 278 -22.43 -7.28 -19.09
C CYS A 278 -22.98 -5.86 -19.24
N ASN A 279 -23.02 -5.08 -18.16
CA ASN A 279 -23.53 -3.70 -18.20
C ASN A 279 -22.65 -2.82 -19.09
N ARG A 280 -21.31 -2.92 -18.96
CA ARG A 280 -20.35 -2.19 -19.80
C ARG A 280 -20.44 -2.53 -21.29
N LYS A 281 -20.95 -3.73 -21.63
CA LYS A 281 -21.21 -4.15 -23.02
C LYS A 281 -22.58 -3.74 -23.54
N GLY A 282 -23.35 -2.95 -22.78
CA GLY A 282 -24.71 -2.54 -23.14
C GLY A 282 -25.72 -3.68 -23.07
N ARG A 283 -25.41 -4.74 -22.32
CA ARG A 283 -26.29 -5.90 -22.07
C ARG A 283 -26.84 -5.85 -20.66
N SER A 284 -27.48 -4.73 -20.32
CA SER A 284 -28.12 -4.53 -19.01
C SER A 284 -29.25 -5.54 -18.77
N ASP A 285 -29.85 -6.07 -19.84
CA ASP A 285 -30.81 -7.18 -19.80
C ASP A 285 -30.23 -8.45 -19.16
N LEU A 286 -28.97 -8.78 -19.44
CA LEU A 286 -28.26 -9.90 -18.83
C LEU A 286 -27.70 -9.53 -17.45
N ALA A 287 -27.20 -8.29 -17.31
CA ALA A 287 -26.59 -7.83 -16.06
C ALA A 287 -27.59 -7.80 -14.90
N LEU A 288 -28.86 -7.48 -15.15
CA LEU A 288 -29.88 -7.27 -14.13
C LEU A 288 -30.09 -8.50 -13.24
N GLU A 289 -30.29 -9.68 -13.82
CA GLU A 289 -30.54 -10.90 -13.04
C GLU A 289 -29.29 -11.34 -12.26
N ILE A 290 -28.11 -11.12 -12.82
CA ILE A 290 -26.83 -11.39 -12.16
C ILE A 290 -26.66 -10.45 -10.95
N ALA A 291 -26.93 -9.16 -11.13
CA ALA A 291 -26.82 -8.17 -10.06
C ALA A 291 -27.82 -8.41 -8.92
N LYS A 292 -29.07 -8.79 -9.23
CA LYS A 292 -30.04 -9.21 -8.21
C LYS A 292 -29.52 -10.40 -7.40
N ARG A 293 -28.92 -11.38 -8.07
CA ARG A 293 -28.31 -12.53 -7.40
C ARG A 293 -27.13 -12.12 -6.51
N SER A 294 -26.28 -11.19 -6.97
CA SER A 294 -25.18 -10.63 -6.19
C SER A 294 -25.66 -9.96 -4.90
N VAL A 295 -26.75 -9.18 -4.97
CA VAL A 295 -27.41 -8.59 -3.79
C VAL A 295 -27.94 -9.66 -2.85
N VAL A 296 -28.55 -10.74 -3.37
CA VAL A 296 -29.02 -11.85 -2.54
C VAL A 296 -27.85 -12.57 -1.85
N SER A 297 -26.70 -12.72 -2.50
CA SER A 297 -25.51 -13.34 -1.87
C SER A 297 -24.90 -12.46 -0.79
N ALA A 298 -24.87 -11.14 -0.97
CA ALA A 298 -24.24 -10.22 -0.03
C ALA A 298 -25.06 -8.92 0.13
N PRO A 299 -26.19 -8.98 0.86
CA PRO A 299 -27.12 -7.85 0.99
C PRO A 299 -26.59 -6.73 1.89
N SER A 300 -25.56 -7.02 2.70
CA SER A 300 -24.89 -6.03 3.55
C SER A 300 -23.78 -5.26 2.84
N GLU A 301 -23.31 -5.73 1.69
CA GLU A 301 -22.25 -5.09 0.93
C GLU A 301 -22.83 -3.94 0.10
N PHE A 302 -22.25 -2.74 0.23
CA PHE A 302 -22.70 -1.58 -0.53
C PHE A 302 -22.54 -1.78 -2.05
N GLY A 303 -21.42 -2.37 -2.47
CA GLY A 303 -21.09 -2.54 -3.89
C GLY A 303 -22.14 -3.30 -4.69
N THR A 304 -22.80 -4.30 -4.09
CA THR A 304 -23.83 -5.09 -4.77
C THR A 304 -25.07 -4.25 -5.09
N TRP A 305 -25.48 -3.39 -4.15
CA TRP A 305 -26.59 -2.45 -4.34
C TRP A 305 -26.25 -1.32 -5.30
N ALA A 306 -25.03 -0.77 -5.19
CA ALA A 306 -24.55 0.27 -6.11
C ALA A 306 -24.58 -0.23 -7.55
N ARG A 307 -24.07 -1.45 -7.80
CA ARG A 307 -24.12 -2.09 -9.13
C ARG A 307 -25.55 -2.25 -9.65
N LEU A 308 -26.45 -2.75 -8.81
CA LEU A 308 -27.84 -2.95 -9.20
C LEU A 308 -28.51 -1.61 -9.57
N ALA A 309 -28.21 -0.54 -8.83
CA ALA A 309 -28.70 0.81 -9.14
C ALA A 309 -28.13 1.34 -10.46
N GLU A 310 -26.82 1.20 -10.70
CA GLU A 310 -26.17 1.57 -11.97
C GLU A 310 -26.84 0.88 -13.18
N ILE A 311 -27.15 -0.41 -13.05
CA ILE A 311 -27.82 -1.18 -14.10
C ILE A 311 -29.23 -0.65 -14.36
N TYR A 312 -30.01 -0.37 -13.32
CA TYR A 312 -31.35 0.22 -13.49
C TYR A 312 -31.28 1.58 -14.21
N VAL A 313 -30.34 2.44 -13.84
CA VAL A 313 -30.14 3.74 -14.51
C VAL A 313 -29.74 3.56 -15.97
N THR A 314 -28.94 2.53 -16.29
CA THR A 314 -28.53 2.25 -17.68
C THR A 314 -29.69 1.72 -18.55
N MET A 315 -30.74 1.18 -17.92
CA MET A 315 -31.93 0.67 -18.62
C MET A 315 -32.98 1.73 -18.91
N GLU A 316 -32.89 2.92 -18.29
CA GLU A 316 -33.72 4.09 -18.60
C GLU A 316 -33.24 4.83 -19.86
#